data_AF-A0A024UFT7-F1
#
_entry.id   AF-A0A024UFT7-F1
#
_cell.length_a   1.000
_cell.length_b   1.000
_cell.length_c   1.000
_cell.angle_alpha   90.00
_cell.angle_beta   90.00
_cell.angle_gamma   90.00
#
_symmetry.space_group_name_H-M   'P 1'
#
loop_
_entity.id
_entity.type
_entity.pdbx_description
1 polymer ?
#
loop_
_entity_poly.entity_id
_entity_poly.type
_entity_poly.pdbx_seq_one_letter_code
_entity_poly.pdbx_strand_id
1 'polypeptide(L)'
;MRVSTVTLLATQYMLLALNAAAEEPRCVKWRATSGCDPHGPRNSWYDAACSSTIPDGSSGYCECENRRRVREVGCEHHSFTCEDACKKDASTELHYPPGLEFVTCGSTIKLVHEDSRFRLHSHEVNYGTGSGQQSVTAHGSRDDFNSYWLVKEGDGASPCDLGAKIRCGSTIRLEHVNTRRNLHSHDFSSPLSNGRYAEVSGFGVAGDGDSGDSWIVECENAQQCQATDKDCHSTGVPSWGRDELVRLRHVVSGKYLRTDHAVRFDQSNCPRCPIVGQQEVNAGQSLDDATLWFAGEGIYMGGGSE
;
A
#
# COMPACT_ATOMS: atom_id res chain seq x y z
N MET A 1 48.98 47.87 15.91
CA MET A 1 47.85 47.09 16.43
C MET A 1 46.77 47.03 15.36
N ARG A 2 46.67 45.92 14.62
CA ARG A 2 45.62 45.67 13.63
C ARG A 2 44.87 44.43 14.09
N VAL A 3 43.65 44.62 14.56
CA VAL A 3 42.76 43.52 14.96
C VAL A 3 42.03 43.06 13.69
N SER A 4 42.19 41.78 13.37
CA SER A 4 41.66 41.11 12.19
C SER A 4 40.14 41.18 12.10
N THR A 5 39.63 41.54 10.93
CA THR A 5 38.22 41.57 10.53
C THR A 5 37.63 40.18 10.19
N VAL A 6 38.25 39.09 10.64
CA VAL A 6 37.89 37.72 10.21
C VAL A 6 36.92 37.02 11.17
N THR A 7 36.69 37.56 12.37
CA THR A 7 35.91 36.87 13.43
C THR A 7 34.42 37.21 13.50
N LEU A 8 33.90 38.13 12.68
CA LEU A 8 32.48 38.51 12.70
C LEU A 8 31.60 37.81 11.66
N LEU A 9 32.18 37.19 10.63
CA LEU A 9 31.39 36.44 9.64
C LEU A 9 31.08 35.00 10.09
N ALA A 10 31.91 34.40 10.93
CA ALA A 10 31.71 33.03 11.40
C ALA A 10 30.50 32.89 12.35
N THR A 11 30.15 33.94 13.10
CA THR A 11 28.98 33.95 14.00
C THR A 11 27.66 34.21 13.27
N GLN A 12 27.69 34.82 12.06
CA GLN A 12 26.50 35.01 11.24
C GLN A 12 26.11 33.73 10.47
N TYR A 13 27.09 32.88 10.13
CA TYR A 13 26.85 31.59 9.48
C TYR A 13 26.47 30.47 10.47
N MET A 14 26.77 30.62 11.76
CA MET A 14 26.42 29.64 12.79
C MET A 14 25.01 29.83 13.38
N LEU A 15 24.28 30.89 12.97
CA LEU A 15 22.90 31.17 13.38
C LEU A 15 21.84 30.86 12.30
N LEU A 16 22.23 30.30 11.15
CA LEU A 16 21.31 29.85 10.11
C LEU A 16 21.14 28.32 10.06
N ALA A 17 21.69 27.60 11.04
CA ALA A 17 21.65 26.13 11.10
C ALA A 17 20.77 25.57 12.25
N LEU A 18 19.87 26.37 12.81
CA LEU A 18 18.93 25.96 13.85
C LEU A 18 17.59 26.68 13.63
N ASN A 19 16.83 26.22 12.63
CA ASN A 19 15.37 26.23 12.58
C ASN A 19 14.91 25.70 11.21
N ALA A 20 15.22 24.43 10.95
CA ALA A 20 14.28 23.59 10.22
C ALA A 20 13.47 22.85 11.29
N ALA A 21 12.63 23.58 12.02
CA ALA A 21 11.47 22.93 12.59
C ALA A 21 10.69 22.44 11.37
N ALA A 22 10.64 21.12 11.16
CA ALA A 22 9.84 20.53 10.10
C ALA A 22 8.45 21.19 10.17
N GLU A 23 8.07 21.89 9.10
CA GLU A 23 6.75 22.49 8.99
C GLU A 23 5.75 21.34 9.17
N GLU A 24 4.90 21.39 10.21
CA GLU A 24 4.00 20.27 10.52
C GLU A 24 3.21 19.88 9.26
N PRO A 25 3.22 18.59 8.85
CA PRO A 25 2.63 18.18 7.59
C PRO A 25 1.16 18.58 7.56
N ARG A 26 0.81 19.40 6.57
CA ARG A 26 -0.44 20.14 6.53
C ARG A 26 -1.61 19.24 6.13
N CYS A 27 -2.80 19.64 6.54
CA CYS A 27 -4.02 19.01 6.08
C CYS A 27 -4.20 19.25 4.56
N VAL A 28 -4.63 18.22 3.84
CA VAL A 28 -4.99 18.30 2.41
C VAL A 28 -6.48 18.65 2.29
N LYS A 29 -7.37 17.78 2.80
CA LYS A 29 -8.82 18.02 2.92
C LYS A 29 -9.56 16.89 3.64
N TRP A 30 -10.84 17.11 3.94
CA TRP A 30 -11.78 16.04 4.27
C TRP A 30 -12.19 15.25 3.03
N ARG A 31 -12.17 13.93 3.16
CA ARG A 31 -12.55 12.96 2.14
C ARG A 31 -13.82 12.24 2.60
N ALA A 32 -14.98 12.63 2.07
CA ALA A 32 -16.26 12.03 2.44
C ALA A 32 -16.49 10.65 1.82
N THR A 33 -17.07 9.74 2.59
CA THR A 33 -17.48 8.40 2.15
C THR A 33 -18.96 8.17 2.43
N SER A 34 -19.50 7.10 1.86
CA SER A 34 -20.91 6.71 2.00
C SER A 34 -21.08 5.47 2.89
N GLY A 35 -22.27 5.29 3.44
CA GLY A 35 -22.64 4.08 4.18
C GLY A 35 -22.20 4.07 5.64
N CYS A 36 -21.93 5.25 6.22
CA CYS A 36 -21.43 5.38 7.59
C CYS A 36 -20.12 4.61 7.85
N ASP A 37 -19.32 4.43 6.80
CA ASP A 37 -18.10 3.65 6.80
C ASP A 37 -16.95 4.51 6.24
N PRO A 38 -15.89 4.81 7.02
CA PRO A 38 -14.75 5.58 6.54
C PRO A 38 -13.97 4.90 5.40
N HIS A 39 -14.18 3.61 5.18
CA HIS A 39 -13.63 2.85 4.05
C HIS A 39 -14.69 2.52 2.99
N GLY A 40 -15.89 3.10 3.12
CA GLY A 40 -16.96 2.98 2.17
C GLY A 40 -16.71 3.76 0.86
N PRO A 41 -17.63 3.71 -0.10
CA PRO A 41 -17.46 4.39 -1.37
C PRO A 41 -17.24 5.89 -1.25
N ARG A 42 -16.30 6.41 -2.05
CA ARG A 42 -15.96 7.84 -2.09
C ARG A 42 -17.18 8.66 -2.54
N ASN A 43 -17.45 9.75 -1.83
CA ASN A 43 -18.50 10.70 -2.16
C ASN A 43 -17.91 12.11 -2.27
N SER A 44 -17.29 12.39 -3.41
CA SER A 44 -16.52 13.62 -3.64
C SER A 44 -17.37 14.89 -3.56
N TRP A 45 -18.69 14.81 -3.72
CA TRP A 45 -19.60 15.94 -3.58
C TRP A 45 -19.62 16.52 -2.16
N TYR A 46 -19.27 15.74 -1.14
CA TYR A 46 -19.24 16.16 0.27
C TYR A 46 -17.81 16.25 0.84
N ASP A 47 -16.77 16.20 -0.01
CA ASP A 47 -15.42 16.58 0.41
C ASP A 47 -15.45 18.04 0.93
N ALA A 48 -14.64 18.34 1.95
CA ALA A 48 -14.65 19.65 2.60
C ALA A 48 -13.23 20.17 2.84
N ALA A 49 -13.07 21.49 2.89
CA ALA A 49 -11.79 22.11 3.20
C ALA A 49 -11.31 21.78 4.62
N CYS A 50 -10.02 21.90 4.87
CA CYS A 50 -9.41 21.55 6.17
C CYS A 50 -10.00 22.31 7.37
N SER A 51 -10.35 23.58 7.16
CA SER A 51 -10.93 24.45 8.18
C SER A 51 -12.45 24.27 8.35
N SER A 52 -13.09 23.49 7.47
CA SER A 52 -14.52 23.21 7.59
C SER A 52 -14.80 22.32 8.79
N THR A 53 -15.87 22.64 9.53
CA THR A 53 -16.36 21.76 10.59
C THR A 53 -17.10 20.58 9.97
N ILE A 54 -16.62 19.37 10.22
CA ILE A 54 -17.26 18.13 9.81
C ILE A 54 -18.34 17.80 10.84
N PRO A 55 -19.64 17.83 10.47
CA PRO A 55 -20.73 17.59 11.41
C PRO A 55 -20.89 16.10 11.71
N ASP A 56 -21.58 15.78 12.81
CA ASP A 56 -22.06 14.42 13.06
C ASP A 56 -22.99 13.95 11.92
N GLY A 57 -23.10 12.63 11.75
CA GLY A 57 -23.84 12.03 10.63
C GLY A 57 -23.04 11.94 9.32
N SER A 58 -21.81 12.45 9.28
CA SER A 58 -20.91 12.31 8.14
C SER A 58 -19.98 11.11 8.31
N SER A 59 -19.59 10.46 7.22
CA SER A 59 -18.52 9.44 7.23
C SER A 59 -17.38 9.82 6.29
N GLY A 60 -16.17 9.42 6.64
CA GLY A 60 -14.98 9.70 5.85
C GLY A 60 -13.72 9.78 6.68
N TYR A 61 -12.71 10.45 6.15
CA TYR A 61 -11.41 10.63 6.79
C TYR A 61 -10.77 11.98 6.42
N CYS A 62 -9.85 12.44 7.26
CA CYS A 62 -8.98 13.55 6.93
C CYS A 62 -7.75 13.04 6.20
N GLU A 63 -7.51 13.59 5.01
CA GLU A 63 -6.26 13.40 4.29
C GLU A 63 -5.27 14.49 4.71
N CYS A 64 -4.11 14.07 5.17
CA CYS A 64 -2.97 14.92 5.47
C CYS A 64 -1.88 14.68 4.40
N GLU A 65 -0.86 15.54 4.39
CA GLU A 65 0.33 15.33 3.53
C GLU A 65 0.94 13.93 3.72
N ASN A 66 1.71 13.49 2.72
CA ASN A 66 2.30 12.14 2.62
C ASN A 66 1.27 11.00 2.63
N ARG A 67 0.06 11.25 2.10
CA ARG A 67 -1.04 10.27 1.96
C ARG A 67 -1.53 9.68 3.28
N ARG A 68 -1.20 10.34 4.39
CA ARG A 68 -1.61 9.95 5.74
C ARG A 68 -3.11 10.21 5.91
N ARG A 69 -3.82 9.22 6.45
CA ARG A 69 -5.23 9.33 6.80
C ARG A 69 -5.38 9.34 8.31
N VAL A 70 -6.16 10.30 8.80
CA VAL A 70 -6.46 10.45 10.23
C VAL A 70 -7.95 10.70 10.42
N ARG A 71 -8.44 10.50 11.66
CA ARG A 71 -9.86 10.69 11.99
C ARG A 71 -10.78 9.98 10.99
N GLU A 72 -10.48 8.72 10.74
CA GLU A 72 -11.36 7.81 10.01
C GLU A 72 -12.60 7.57 10.88
N VAL A 73 -13.76 8.07 10.44
CA VAL A 73 -15.02 8.05 11.23
C VAL A 73 -16.19 7.56 10.38
N GLY A 74 -17.06 6.77 11.02
CA GLY A 74 -18.43 6.54 10.54
C GLY A 74 -19.36 7.67 10.99
N CYS A 75 -20.68 7.56 10.79
CA CYS A 75 -21.63 8.64 11.06
C CYS A 75 -21.72 9.09 12.54
N GLU A 76 -21.31 8.26 13.49
CA GLU A 76 -21.39 8.55 14.92
C GLU A 76 -20.06 9.14 15.43
N HIS A 77 -19.90 10.46 15.32
CA HIS A 77 -18.76 11.18 15.86
C HIS A 77 -19.13 12.59 16.31
N HIS A 78 -18.34 13.16 17.23
CA HIS A 78 -18.43 14.59 17.53
C HIS A 78 -17.83 15.42 16.40
N SER A 79 -18.30 16.64 16.21
CA SER A 79 -17.77 17.53 15.17
C SER A 79 -16.29 17.84 15.36
N PHE A 80 -15.52 17.90 14.27
CA PHE A 80 -14.10 18.25 14.27
C PHE A 80 -13.69 18.96 12.98
N THR A 81 -12.45 19.46 12.91
CA THR A 81 -11.84 19.96 11.67
C THR A 81 -10.67 19.07 11.27
N CYS A 82 -10.39 18.95 9.98
CA CYS A 82 -9.23 18.19 9.52
C CYS A 82 -7.91 18.91 9.79
N GLU A 83 -7.94 20.24 9.89
CA GLU A 83 -6.79 21.03 10.32
C GLU A 83 -6.31 20.61 11.71
N ASP A 84 -7.21 20.52 12.70
CA ASP A 84 -6.85 20.07 14.05
C ASP A 84 -6.47 18.59 14.10
N ALA A 85 -7.14 17.77 13.29
CA ALA A 85 -6.86 16.34 13.20
C ALA A 85 -5.45 16.06 12.70
N CYS A 86 -5.02 16.73 11.62
CA CYS A 86 -3.70 16.53 11.03
C CYS A 86 -2.56 17.07 11.91
N LYS A 87 -2.79 18.16 12.65
CA LYS A 87 -1.82 18.74 13.61
C LYS A 87 -1.58 17.83 14.82
N LYS A 88 -2.64 17.28 15.42
CA LYS A 88 -2.54 16.44 16.64
C LYS A 88 -1.81 15.13 16.43
N ASP A 89 -1.70 14.67 15.18
CA ASP A 89 -1.08 13.41 14.81
C ASP A 89 0.24 13.64 14.01
N ALA A 90 0.83 14.83 14.14
CA ALA A 90 2.14 15.16 13.56
C ALA A 90 3.32 14.45 14.26
N SER A 91 3.07 13.66 15.32
CA SER A 91 4.11 13.00 16.13
C SER A 91 4.64 11.67 15.57
N THR A 92 4.26 11.29 14.36
CA THR A 92 4.76 10.08 13.69
C THR A 92 5.04 10.40 12.23
N GLU A 93 6.00 11.27 11.97
CA GLU A 93 6.79 11.10 10.75
C GLU A 93 7.32 9.66 10.81
N LEU A 94 6.87 8.79 9.91
CA LEU A 94 7.28 7.38 9.85
C LEU A 94 8.73 7.33 9.42
N HIS A 95 9.63 7.67 10.33
CA HIS A 95 11.05 7.47 10.14
C HIS A 95 11.32 5.99 10.39
N TYR A 96 11.39 5.23 9.30
CA TYR A 96 11.83 3.85 9.39
C TYR A 96 13.26 3.81 9.95
N PRO A 97 13.56 2.89 10.88
CA PRO A 97 14.92 2.72 11.36
C PRO A 97 15.87 2.54 10.16
N PRO A 98 17.08 3.11 10.21
CA PRO A 98 18.06 2.95 9.14
C PRO A 98 18.26 1.47 8.77
N GLY A 99 18.20 1.15 7.49
CA GLY A 99 18.28 -0.21 6.95
C GLY A 99 16.94 -0.95 6.82
N LEU A 100 15.82 -0.34 7.21
CA LEU A 100 14.46 -0.89 7.10
C LEU A 100 13.52 0.00 6.29
N GLU A 101 14.04 0.87 5.44
CA GLU A 101 13.29 1.83 4.63
C GLU A 101 12.66 1.21 3.36
N PHE A 102 13.13 0.02 2.95
CA PHE A 102 12.74 -0.63 1.69
C PHE A 102 12.08 -1.98 1.92
N VAL A 103 11.25 -2.39 0.96
CA VAL A 103 10.79 -3.78 0.85
C VAL A 103 11.97 -4.64 0.37
N THR A 104 12.22 -5.75 1.06
CA THR A 104 13.34 -6.65 0.77
C THR A 104 12.86 -8.08 0.54
N CYS A 105 13.64 -8.87 -0.21
CA CYS A 105 13.42 -10.31 -0.35
C CYS A 105 13.42 -10.99 1.02
N GLY A 106 12.45 -11.88 1.24
CA GLY A 106 12.23 -12.55 2.53
C GLY A 106 11.44 -11.74 3.55
N SER A 107 11.12 -10.47 3.27
CA SER A 107 10.20 -9.70 4.11
C SER A 107 8.78 -10.24 4.00
N THR A 108 8.03 -10.15 5.11
CA THR A 108 6.61 -10.45 5.16
C THR A 108 5.82 -9.15 5.26
N ILE A 109 5.04 -8.82 4.24
CA ILE A 109 4.36 -7.53 4.10
C ILE A 109 2.83 -7.71 4.15
N LYS A 110 2.12 -6.63 4.50
CA LYS A 110 0.72 -6.44 4.10
C LYS A 110 0.71 -5.48 2.93
N LEU A 111 0.14 -5.90 1.81
CA LEU A 111 -0.02 -5.06 0.64
C LEU A 111 -1.35 -4.30 0.76
N VAL A 112 -1.29 -2.98 0.89
CA VAL A 112 -2.44 -2.13 1.18
C VAL A 112 -2.87 -1.41 -0.09
N HIS A 113 -4.15 -1.52 -0.45
CA HIS A 113 -4.73 -0.79 -1.55
C HIS A 113 -4.87 0.70 -1.19
N GLU A 114 -4.50 1.59 -2.12
CA GLU A 114 -4.39 3.01 -1.80
C GLU A 114 -5.72 3.65 -1.45
N ASP A 115 -6.73 3.50 -2.30
CA ASP A 115 -7.99 4.22 -2.15
C ASP A 115 -8.83 3.67 -0.97
N SER A 116 -8.95 2.35 -0.86
CA SER A 116 -9.79 1.72 0.18
C SER A 116 -9.09 1.47 1.51
N ARG A 117 -7.75 1.46 1.55
CA ARG A 117 -6.92 1.00 2.69
C ARG A 117 -7.16 -0.46 3.10
N PHE A 118 -7.82 -1.25 2.25
CA PHE A 118 -7.97 -2.69 2.46
C PHE A 118 -6.66 -3.40 2.11
N ARG A 119 -6.40 -4.52 2.78
CA ARG A 119 -5.17 -5.31 2.61
C ARG A 119 -5.44 -6.51 1.74
N LEU A 120 -4.53 -6.80 0.82
CA LEU A 120 -4.51 -8.07 0.10
C LEU A 120 -4.58 -9.22 1.11
N HIS A 121 -5.48 -10.16 0.88
CA HIS A 121 -5.89 -11.16 1.86
C HIS A 121 -6.25 -12.47 1.16
N SER A 122 -6.03 -13.59 1.83
CA SER A 122 -6.42 -14.91 1.33
C SER A 122 -6.84 -15.81 2.50
N HIS A 123 -7.44 -16.96 2.25
CA HIS A 123 -7.97 -17.84 3.31
C HIS A 123 -8.34 -19.21 2.72
N GLU A 124 -8.73 -20.17 3.56
CA GLU A 124 -9.13 -21.53 3.12
C GLU A 124 -10.55 -21.59 2.54
N VAL A 125 -10.88 -20.67 1.63
CA VAL A 125 -12.12 -20.65 0.85
C VAL A 125 -11.71 -20.60 -0.61
N ASN A 126 -12.42 -21.35 -1.44
CA ASN A 126 -12.19 -21.38 -2.88
C ASN A 126 -13.32 -20.63 -3.58
N TYR A 127 -13.03 -20.09 -4.76
CA TYR A 127 -14.08 -19.56 -5.62
C TYR A 127 -15.04 -20.68 -6.05
N GLY A 128 -16.33 -20.38 -6.10
CA GLY A 128 -17.35 -21.28 -6.67
C GLY A 128 -17.48 -21.16 -8.19
N THR A 129 -16.78 -20.20 -8.79
CA THR A 129 -16.77 -19.86 -10.22
C THR A 129 -15.32 -19.80 -10.72
N GLY A 130 -15.14 -19.50 -12.01
CA GLY A 130 -13.81 -19.30 -12.57
C GLY A 130 -12.97 -20.57 -12.48
N SER A 131 -11.78 -20.47 -11.91
CA SER A 131 -10.85 -21.61 -11.82
C SER A 131 -11.17 -22.60 -10.69
N GLY A 132 -11.98 -22.18 -9.71
CA GLY A 132 -12.22 -22.95 -8.48
C GLY A 132 -11.03 -22.97 -7.51
N GLN A 133 -9.99 -22.16 -7.74
CA GLN A 133 -8.83 -22.04 -6.85
C GLN A 133 -9.16 -21.24 -5.57
N GLN A 134 -8.18 -21.16 -4.66
CA GLN A 134 -8.30 -20.40 -3.41
C GLN A 134 -8.60 -18.93 -3.71
N SER A 135 -9.57 -18.35 -3.02
CA SER A 135 -9.97 -16.96 -3.22
C SER A 135 -8.96 -15.99 -2.62
N VAL A 136 -8.71 -14.91 -3.35
CA VAL A 136 -7.92 -13.76 -2.90
C VAL A 136 -8.82 -12.54 -2.90
N THR A 137 -8.82 -11.80 -1.80
CA THR A 137 -9.71 -10.67 -1.56
C THR A 137 -8.93 -9.51 -0.99
N ALA A 138 -9.59 -8.37 -0.76
CA ALA A 138 -9.06 -7.32 0.10
C ALA A 138 -9.88 -7.25 1.39
N HIS A 139 -9.20 -7.16 2.54
CA HIS A 139 -9.78 -7.18 3.88
C HIS A 139 -9.53 -5.87 4.64
N GLY A 140 -10.53 -5.37 5.36
CA GLY A 140 -10.47 -4.07 6.04
C GLY A 140 -9.72 -4.07 7.37
N SER A 141 -9.65 -5.22 8.07
CA SER A 141 -9.00 -5.27 9.39
C SER A 141 -7.48 -5.07 9.29
N ARG A 142 -6.95 -4.17 10.13
CA ARG A 142 -5.50 -3.91 10.23
C ARG A 142 -4.72 -5.06 10.81
N ASP A 143 -5.32 -5.80 11.75
CA ASP A 143 -4.61 -6.80 12.55
C ASP A 143 -4.85 -8.23 12.07
N ASP A 144 -5.51 -8.39 10.92
CA ASP A 144 -5.76 -9.71 10.37
C ASP A 144 -4.46 -10.37 9.89
N PHE A 145 -4.23 -11.60 10.34
CA PHE A 145 -3.01 -12.36 10.09
C PHE A 145 -3.03 -13.09 8.73
N ASN A 146 -4.19 -13.19 8.07
CA ASN A 146 -4.32 -13.67 6.70
C ASN A 146 -4.07 -12.58 5.65
N SER A 147 -3.61 -11.41 6.08
CA SER A 147 -3.13 -10.33 5.20
C SER A 147 -1.61 -10.31 5.04
N TYR A 148 -0.88 -11.29 5.58
CA TYR A 148 0.57 -11.38 5.47
C TYR A 148 1.01 -12.18 4.25
N TRP A 149 1.91 -11.59 3.47
CA TRP A 149 2.49 -12.15 2.25
C TRP A 149 4.01 -12.10 2.30
N LEU A 150 4.66 -13.23 2.06
CA LEU A 150 6.11 -13.34 1.97
C LEU A 150 6.56 -12.93 0.57
N VAL A 151 7.54 -12.01 0.50
CA VAL A 151 8.14 -11.54 -0.75
C VAL A 151 9.26 -12.48 -1.18
N LYS A 152 9.16 -13.04 -2.39
CA LYS A 152 10.12 -14.00 -2.97
C LYS A 152 10.52 -13.58 -4.38
N GLU A 153 11.56 -14.21 -4.91
CA GLU A 153 11.93 -14.14 -6.32
C GLU A 153 10.82 -14.61 -7.26
N GLY A 154 10.88 -14.16 -8.52
CA GLY A 154 10.02 -14.64 -9.60
C GLY A 154 10.13 -16.16 -9.84
N ASP A 155 9.12 -16.73 -10.48
CA ASP A 155 9.12 -18.16 -10.82
C ASP A 155 10.32 -18.54 -11.69
N GLY A 156 10.93 -19.70 -11.40
CA GLY A 156 12.12 -20.21 -12.10
C GLY A 156 13.42 -19.42 -11.86
N ALA A 157 13.40 -18.33 -11.09
CA ALA A 157 14.61 -17.59 -10.73
C ALA A 157 15.41 -18.30 -9.62
N SER A 158 16.71 -18.00 -9.52
CA SER A 158 17.49 -18.39 -8.35
C SER A 158 16.94 -17.68 -7.10
N PRO A 159 16.92 -18.35 -5.93
CA PRO A 159 16.50 -17.72 -4.68
C PRO A 159 17.21 -16.39 -4.46
N CYS A 160 16.45 -15.35 -4.12
CA CYS A 160 17.04 -14.05 -3.82
C CYS A 160 17.70 -14.02 -2.45
N ASP A 161 18.73 -13.19 -2.30
CA ASP A 161 19.40 -12.99 -1.02
C ASP A 161 18.43 -12.33 -0.01
N LEU A 162 18.32 -12.91 1.18
CA LEU A 162 17.45 -12.37 2.23
C LEU A 162 17.92 -10.96 2.62
N GLY A 163 16.98 -10.02 2.70
CA GLY A 163 17.30 -8.62 2.99
C GLY A 163 17.76 -7.81 1.77
N ALA A 164 17.92 -8.42 0.59
CA ALA A 164 18.17 -7.67 -0.64
C ALA A 164 16.95 -6.82 -1.03
N LYS A 165 17.18 -5.54 -1.34
CA LYS A 165 16.12 -4.59 -1.72
C LYS A 165 15.44 -5.02 -3.02
N ILE A 166 14.12 -4.91 -3.07
CA ILE A 166 13.36 -5.15 -4.30
C ILE A 166 13.43 -3.90 -5.17
N ARG A 167 14.13 -3.97 -6.30
CA ARG A 167 14.22 -2.86 -7.25
C ARG A 167 12.94 -2.73 -8.08
N CYS A 168 12.59 -1.51 -8.45
CA CYS A 168 11.55 -1.27 -9.44
C CYS A 168 11.90 -2.01 -10.75
N GLY A 169 10.91 -2.66 -11.35
CA GLY A 169 11.07 -3.56 -12.50
C GLY A 169 11.46 -5.00 -12.13
N SER A 170 11.71 -5.32 -10.86
CA SER A 170 11.99 -6.69 -10.43
C SER A 170 10.73 -7.56 -10.55
N THR A 171 10.92 -8.81 -10.98
CA THR A 171 9.90 -9.85 -10.92
C THR A 171 9.94 -10.55 -9.57
N ILE A 172 8.81 -10.60 -8.88
CA ILE A 172 8.63 -11.21 -7.57
C ILE A 172 7.48 -12.21 -7.58
N ARG A 173 7.42 -13.03 -6.52
CA ARG A 173 6.22 -13.77 -6.10
C ARG A 173 5.80 -13.30 -4.71
N LEU A 174 4.49 -13.34 -4.45
CA LEU A 174 3.92 -13.10 -3.13
C LEU A 174 3.28 -14.39 -2.64
N GLU A 175 3.85 -14.99 -1.60
CA GLU A 175 3.34 -16.23 -1.00
C GLU A 175 2.51 -15.90 0.24
N HIS A 176 1.24 -16.29 0.26
CA HIS A 176 0.38 -16.13 1.42
C HIS A 176 0.91 -16.97 2.58
N VAL A 177 1.19 -16.33 3.72
CA VAL A 177 1.93 -16.97 4.82
C VAL A 177 1.20 -18.18 5.39
N ASN A 178 -0.12 -18.09 5.61
CA ASN A 178 -0.86 -19.14 6.33
C ASN A 178 -1.19 -20.33 5.44
N THR A 179 -1.57 -20.09 4.17
CA THR A 179 -1.99 -21.16 3.26
C THR A 179 -0.87 -21.65 2.34
N ARG A 180 0.27 -20.94 2.33
CA ARG A 180 1.45 -21.24 1.50
C ARG A 180 1.12 -21.32 0.00
N ARG A 181 0.11 -20.54 -0.42
CA ARG A 181 -0.29 -20.37 -1.83
C ARG A 181 0.33 -19.09 -2.38
N ASN A 182 0.71 -19.09 -3.65
CA ASN A 182 1.19 -17.91 -4.35
C ASN A 182 0.03 -17.06 -4.85
N LEU A 183 0.19 -15.73 -4.84
CA LEU A 183 -0.68 -14.81 -5.55
C LEU A 183 -0.58 -15.09 -7.05
N HIS A 184 -1.69 -15.46 -7.65
CA HIS A 184 -1.74 -16.01 -9.00
C HIS A 184 -2.77 -15.29 -9.87
N SER A 185 -2.52 -15.23 -11.18
CA SER A 185 -3.53 -14.83 -12.15
C SER A 185 -3.38 -15.59 -13.47
N HIS A 186 -4.48 -15.64 -14.22
CA HIS A 186 -4.64 -16.51 -15.38
C HIS A 186 -5.86 -16.08 -16.21
N ASP A 187 -6.14 -16.78 -17.31
CA ASP A 187 -7.24 -16.44 -18.22
C ASP A 187 -8.61 -17.00 -17.76
N PHE A 188 -8.97 -16.71 -16.51
CA PHE A 188 -10.31 -16.91 -15.97
C PHE A 188 -10.95 -15.56 -15.66
N SER A 189 -12.28 -15.48 -15.74
CA SER A 189 -13.00 -14.26 -15.35
C SER A 189 -13.07 -14.13 -13.83
N SER A 190 -12.86 -12.91 -13.31
CA SER A 190 -13.04 -12.63 -11.88
C SER A 190 -14.53 -12.78 -11.46
N PRO A 191 -14.81 -13.11 -10.20
CA PRO A 191 -16.13 -13.59 -9.76
C PRO A 191 -17.24 -12.53 -9.80
N LEU A 192 -16.95 -11.24 -9.56
CA LEU A 192 -17.96 -10.18 -9.41
C LEU A 192 -17.96 -9.15 -10.55
N SER A 193 -16.92 -9.10 -11.37
CA SER A 193 -16.77 -8.05 -12.39
C SER A 193 -17.30 -8.40 -13.78
N ASN A 194 -18.17 -9.42 -13.90
CA ASN A 194 -18.88 -9.80 -15.13
C ASN A 194 -17.96 -9.99 -16.35
N GLY A 195 -16.82 -10.67 -16.14
CA GLY A 195 -15.87 -10.99 -17.22
C GLY A 195 -15.00 -9.82 -17.70
N ARG A 196 -15.09 -8.63 -17.09
CA ARG A 196 -14.26 -7.48 -17.45
C ARG A 196 -12.80 -7.62 -17.04
N TYR A 197 -12.54 -8.36 -15.96
CA TYR A 197 -11.20 -8.50 -15.36
C TYR A 197 -10.85 -9.97 -15.18
N ALA A 198 -9.55 -10.25 -15.11
CA ALA A 198 -9.05 -11.60 -14.86
C ALA A 198 -9.15 -11.94 -13.38
N GLU A 199 -9.38 -13.22 -13.09
CA GLU A 199 -9.35 -13.77 -11.75
C GLU A 199 -7.95 -13.64 -11.14
N VAL A 200 -7.91 -13.27 -9.86
CA VAL A 200 -6.73 -13.37 -9.00
C VAL A 200 -7.04 -14.35 -7.89
N SER A 201 -6.16 -15.32 -7.69
CA SER A 201 -6.36 -16.49 -6.84
C SER A 201 -5.10 -16.85 -6.04
N GLY A 202 -5.25 -17.77 -5.09
CA GLY A 202 -4.15 -18.47 -4.44
C GLY A 202 -3.87 -19.78 -5.14
N PHE A 203 -2.68 -19.95 -5.70
CA PHE A 203 -2.27 -21.14 -6.44
C PHE A 203 -1.01 -21.80 -5.85
N GLY A 204 -0.65 -22.98 -6.36
CA GLY A 204 0.59 -23.65 -5.96
C GLY A 204 0.50 -24.31 -4.59
N VAL A 205 1.55 -24.97 -4.10
CA VAL A 205 1.59 -25.61 -2.77
C VAL A 205 2.93 -25.34 -2.14
N ALA A 206 2.95 -24.97 -0.85
CA ALA A 206 4.18 -24.71 -0.11
C ALA A 206 5.07 -23.59 -0.71
N GLY A 207 4.48 -22.70 -1.53
CA GLY A 207 5.19 -21.67 -2.28
C GLY A 207 5.71 -22.10 -3.65
N ASP A 208 5.51 -23.36 -4.04
CA ASP A 208 5.78 -23.85 -5.40
C ASP A 208 4.58 -23.61 -6.30
N GLY A 209 4.79 -23.14 -7.52
CA GLY A 209 3.72 -22.94 -8.49
C GLY A 209 4.28 -22.79 -9.90
N ASP A 210 3.87 -21.76 -10.62
CA ASP A 210 4.26 -21.57 -12.02
C ASP A 210 4.40 -20.10 -12.44
N SER A 211 4.63 -19.87 -13.73
CA SER A 211 4.82 -18.52 -14.28
C SER A 211 3.65 -17.55 -14.05
N GLY A 212 2.43 -18.04 -13.78
CA GLY A 212 1.26 -17.24 -13.40
C GLY A 212 1.32 -16.68 -11.98
N ASP A 213 2.35 -17.04 -11.21
CA ASP A 213 2.61 -16.50 -9.87
C ASP A 213 3.48 -15.24 -9.89
N SER A 214 4.03 -14.89 -11.05
CA SER A 214 5.07 -13.86 -11.17
C SER A 214 4.49 -12.48 -11.47
N TRP A 215 4.93 -11.48 -10.71
CA TRP A 215 4.49 -10.08 -10.80
C TRP A 215 5.69 -9.14 -10.89
N ILE A 216 5.63 -8.16 -11.78
CA ILE A 216 6.62 -7.09 -11.91
C ILE A 216 6.20 -5.95 -10.99
N VAL A 217 7.13 -5.52 -10.13
CA VAL A 217 6.94 -4.34 -9.27
C VAL A 217 7.18 -3.08 -10.10
N GLU A 218 6.14 -2.35 -10.41
CA GLU A 218 6.22 -1.09 -11.14
C GLU A 218 6.00 0.08 -10.19
N CYS A 219 7.07 0.83 -9.96
CA CYS A 219 7.07 2.02 -9.14
C CYS A 219 6.46 3.21 -9.88
N GLU A 220 5.76 4.09 -9.16
CA GLU A 220 5.24 5.30 -9.78
C GLU A 220 6.36 6.21 -10.30
N ASN A 221 6.13 6.87 -11.44
CA ASN A 221 7.13 7.67 -12.17
C ASN A 221 7.82 8.77 -11.35
N ALA A 222 7.23 9.17 -10.21
CA ALA A 222 7.79 10.17 -9.32
C ALA A 222 8.82 9.61 -8.32
N GLN A 223 8.97 8.28 -8.22
CA GLN A 223 9.94 7.68 -7.30
C GLN A 223 11.36 7.92 -7.80
N GLN A 224 12.10 8.68 -7.00
CA GLN A 224 13.50 8.98 -7.22
C GLN A 224 14.36 8.10 -6.30
N CYS A 225 15.65 7.99 -6.61
CA CYS A 225 16.60 7.41 -5.67
C CYS A 225 16.53 8.17 -4.33
N GLN A 226 16.09 7.48 -3.27
CA GLN A 226 16.23 8.01 -1.92
C GLN A 226 17.72 8.11 -1.59
N ALA A 227 18.12 9.09 -0.77
CA ALA A 227 19.52 9.27 -0.39
C ALA A 227 20.13 8.04 0.31
N THR A 228 19.30 7.23 0.96
CA THR A 228 19.66 5.96 1.60
C THR A 228 19.78 4.79 0.61
N ASP A 229 19.40 4.99 -0.65
CA ASP A 229 19.44 3.98 -1.70
C ASP A 229 20.73 4.02 -2.53
N LYS A 230 21.83 3.58 -1.91
CA LYS A 230 23.15 3.45 -2.57
C LYS A 230 23.06 2.67 -3.89
N ASP A 231 22.27 1.60 -3.93
CA ASP A 231 22.07 0.76 -5.12
C ASP A 231 21.44 1.54 -6.28
N CYS A 232 20.42 2.35 -5.98
CA CYS A 232 19.80 3.22 -6.98
C CYS A 232 20.79 4.25 -7.53
N HIS A 233 21.63 4.83 -6.68
CA HIS A 233 22.65 5.77 -7.18
C HIS A 233 23.68 5.11 -8.11
N SER A 234 23.92 3.80 -7.98
CA SER A 234 24.78 3.06 -8.90
C SER A 234 24.06 2.60 -10.17
N THR A 235 22.79 2.21 -10.08
CA THR A 235 22.05 1.55 -11.18
C THR A 235 21.11 2.51 -11.93
N GLY A 236 20.76 3.64 -11.33
CA GLY A 236 19.73 4.56 -11.80
C GLY A 236 18.29 4.07 -11.57
N VAL A 237 18.10 2.95 -10.87
CA VAL A 237 16.79 2.31 -10.68
C VAL A 237 16.41 2.32 -9.20
N PRO A 238 15.28 2.95 -8.81
CA PRO A 238 14.87 3.01 -7.41
C PRO A 238 14.54 1.62 -6.85
N SER A 239 14.73 1.47 -5.55
CA SER A 239 14.18 0.36 -4.79
C SER A 239 12.78 0.68 -4.27
N TRP A 240 11.93 -0.33 -4.15
CA TRP A 240 10.58 -0.21 -3.60
C TRP A 240 10.66 0.22 -2.14
N GLY A 241 10.44 1.51 -1.89
CA GLY A 241 10.37 2.08 -0.55
C GLY A 241 9.15 1.56 0.20
N ARG A 242 9.24 1.54 1.53
CA ARG A 242 8.06 1.38 2.37
C ARG A 242 7.19 2.62 2.28
N ASP A 243 5.88 2.43 2.30
CA ASP A 243 4.88 3.47 1.98
C ASP A 243 5.05 4.13 0.61
N GLU A 244 5.85 3.56 -0.28
CA GLU A 244 5.93 4.04 -1.66
C GLU A 244 4.92 3.30 -2.52
N LEU A 245 4.22 4.07 -3.37
CA LEU A 245 3.17 3.53 -4.24
C LEU A 245 3.77 2.70 -5.37
N VAL A 246 3.20 1.53 -5.59
CA VAL A 246 3.56 0.63 -6.68
C VAL A 246 2.31 0.08 -7.34
N ARG A 247 2.50 -0.45 -8.54
CA ARG A 247 1.59 -1.34 -9.24
C ARG A 247 2.25 -2.70 -9.38
N LEU A 248 1.47 -3.76 -9.30
CA LEU A 248 1.95 -5.12 -9.57
C LEU A 248 1.40 -5.58 -10.91
N ARG A 249 2.25 -5.68 -11.93
CA ARG A 249 1.87 -6.19 -13.25
C ARG A 249 2.13 -7.68 -13.34
N HIS A 250 1.09 -8.45 -13.59
CA HIS A 250 1.19 -9.88 -13.83
C HIS A 250 2.05 -10.15 -15.07
N VAL A 251 3.08 -11.00 -14.95
CA VAL A 251 4.07 -11.24 -16.01
C VAL A 251 3.43 -11.82 -17.27
N VAL A 252 2.58 -12.84 -17.12
CA VAL A 252 2.03 -13.59 -18.27
C VAL A 252 0.97 -12.79 -19.01
N SER A 253 0.05 -12.15 -18.29
CA SER A 253 -1.10 -11.46 -18.91
C SER A 253 -0.89 -9.96 -19.14
N GLY A 254 0.13 -9.36 -18.53
CA GLY A 254 0.36 -7.91 -18.54
C GLY A 254 -0.70 -7.09 -17.81
N LYS A 255 -1.64 -7.73 -17.11
CA LYS A 255 -2.71 -7.07 -16.32
C LYS A 255 -2.19 -6.69 -14.94
N TYR A 256 -2.75 -5.63 -14.35
CA TYR A 256 -2.36 -5.10 -13.05
C TYR A 256 -3.28 -5.59 -11.95
N LEU A 257 -2.70 -5.98 -10.81
CA LEU A 257 -3.42 -6.28 -9.58
C LEU A 257 -4.26 -5.07 -9.16
N ARG A 258 -5.55 -5.28 -8.96
CA ARG A 258 -6.47 -4.19 -8.62
C ARG A 258 -7.59 -4.66 -7.70
N THR A 259 -8.18 -3.70 -6.99
CA THR A 259 -9.42 -3.88 -6.25
C THR A 259 -10.25 -2.61 -6.31
N ASP A 260 -11.56 -2.73 -6.16
CA ASP A 260 -12.48 -1.61 -6.23
C ASP A 260 -13.36 -1.61 -4.98
N HIS A 261 -13.43 -0.46 -4.29
CA HIS A 261 -14.20 -0.31 -3.06
C HIS A 261 -15.70 -0.58 -3.28
N ALA A 262 -16.21 -0.42 -4.49
CA ALA A 262 -17.61 -0.64 -4.85
C ALA A 262 -17.94 -2.12 -5.12
N VAL A 263 -16.93 -2.94 -5.43
CA VAL A 263 -17.13 -4.35 -5.80
C VAL A 263 -16.74 -5.23 -4.62
N ARG A 264 -17.74 -5.67 -3.86
CA ARG A 264 -17.56 -6.44 -2.62
C ARG A 264 -18.46 -7.67 -2.55
N PHE A 265 -18.00 -8.68 -1.83
CA PHE A 265 -18.81 -9.82 -1.48
C PHE A 265 -19.85 -9.40 -0.44
N ASP A 266 -21.11 -9.72 -0.69
CA ASP A 266 -22.22 -9.43 0.22
C ASP A 266 -23.22 -10.59 0.23
N GLN A 267 -24.27 -10.45 1.03
CA GLN A 267 -25.26 -11.52 1.17
C GLN A 267 -26.08 -11.76 -0.11
N SER A 268 -26.08 -10.84 -1.07
CA SER A 268 -26.79 -10.98 -2.35
C SER A 268 -26.00 -11.80 -3.37
N ASN A 269 -24.67 -11.63 -3.42
CA ASN A 269 -23.80 -12.32 -4.36
C ASN A 269 -23.07 -13.54 -3.76
N CYS A 270 -22.91 -13.58 -2.44
CA CYS A 270 -22.27 -14.66 -1.71
C CYS A 270 -23.05 -14.99 -0.42
N PRO A 271 -24.26 -15.60 -0.56
CA PRO A 271 -25.12 -15.84 0.58
C PRO A 271 -24.49 -16.84 1.57
N ARG A 272 -24.36 -16.43 2.84
CA ARG A 272 -23.77 -17.23 3.93
C ARG A 272 -22.28 -17.54 3.71
N CYS A 273 -21.57 -16.70 2.95
CA CYS A 273 -20.14 -16.83 2.77
C CYS A 273 -19.35 -16.23 3.94
N PRO A 274 -18.19 -16.79 4.30
CA PRO A 274 -17.31 -16.25 5.35
C PRO A 274 -16.59 -14.96 4.94
N ILE A 275 -16.69 -14.56 3.67
CA ILE A 275 -15.97 -13.41 3.08
C ILE A 275 -16.86 -12.19 2.85
N VAL A 276 -18.08 -12.18 3.40
CA VAL A 276 -18.99 -11.02 3.30
C VAL A 276 -18.29 -9.77 3.87
N GLY A 277 -18.36 -8.67 3.12
CA GLY A 277 -17.71 -7.40 3.42
C GLY A 277 -16.32 -7.23 2.79
N GLN A 278 -15.70 -8.30 2.29
CA GLN A 278 -14.40 -8.24 1.61
C GLN A 278 -14.55 -7.75 0.16
N GLN A 279 -13.54 -7.05 -0.36
CA GLN A 279 -13.54 -6.54 -1.73
C GLN A 279 -13.01 -7.61 -2.71
N GLU A 280 -13.53 -7.62 -3.94
CA GLU A 280 -12.97 -8.43 -5.02
C GLU A 280 -11.56 -7.93 -5.36
N VAL A 281 -10.59 -8.84 -5.40
CA VAL A 281 -9.29 -8.59 -6.03
C VAL A 281 -9.30 -9.26 -7.40
N ASN A 282 -8.90 -8.52 -8.42
CA ASN A 282 -8.86 -8.97 -9.81
C ASN A 282 -7.65 -8.36 -10.54
N ALA A 283 -7.45 -8.72 -11.81
CA ALA A 283 -6.40 -8.12 -12.63
C ALA A 283 -6.98 -7.46 -13.90
N GLY A 284 -6.65 -6.19 -14.12
CA GLY A 284 -7.17 -5.37 -15.23
C GLY A 284 -6.08 -4.65 -16.02
N GLN A 285 -6.40 -4.12 -17.19
CA GLN A 285 -5.43 -3.38 -18.03
C GLN A 285 -5.34 -1.89 -17.71
N SER A 286 -6.38 -1.33 -17.06
CA SER A 286 -6.46 0.09 -16.75
C SER A 286 -5.41 0.49 -15.71
N LEU A 287 -4.70 1.58 -15.97
CA LEU A 287 -3.81 2.23 -15.02
C LEU A 287 -4.57 3.36 -14.33
N ASP A 288 -5.30 3.01 -13.28
CA ASP A 288 -6.11 3.94 -12.48
C ASP A 288 -5.79 3.76 -10.98
N ASP A 289 -6.48 4.51 -10.12
CA ASP A 289 -6.26 4.46 -8.67
C ASP A 289 -6.59 3.08 -8.06
N ALA A 290 -7.38 2.25 -8.75
CA ALA A 290 -7.72 0.89 -8.30
C ALA A 290 -6.54 -0.09 -8.38
N THR A 291 -5.47 0.29 -9.09
CA THR A 291 -4.24 -0.51 -9.24
C THR A 291 -3.11 -0.07 -8.31
N LEU A 292 -3.32 0.96 -7.49
CA LEU A 292 -2.28 1.51 -6.62
C LEU A 292 -2.24 0.78 -5.27
N TRP A 293 -1.05 0.31 -4.92
CA TRP A 293 -0.78 -0.40 -3.67
C TRP A 293 0.48 0.16 -3.01
N PHE A 294 0.64 -0.07 -1.71
CA PHE A 294 1.88 0.19 -0.98
C PHE A 294 2.08 -0.84 0.13
N ALA A 295 3.30 -0.90 0.67
CA ALA A 295 3.65 -1.77 1.79
C ALA A 295 4.35 -0.95 2.88
N GLY A 296 3.61 -0.59 3.93
CA GLY A 296 4.15 0.03 5.15
C GLY A 296 4.13 -0.88 6.38
N GLU A 297 3.23 -1.87 6.36
CA GLU A 297 2.93 -2.79 7.45
C GLU A 297 3.57 -4.16 7.17
N GLY A 298 4.27 -4.74 8.15
CA GLY A 298 4.95 -6.02 7.94
C GLY A 298 6.12 -6.26 8.89
N ILE A 299 6.80 -7.37 8.66
CA ILE A 299 8.07 -7.75 9.25
C ILE A 299 9.11 -7.67 8.13
N TYR A 300 10.03 -6.71 8.27
CA TYR A 300 11.01 -6.40 7.24
C TYR A 300 12.37 -6.94 7.60
N MET A 301 13.03 -7.57 6.64
CA MET A 301 14.40 -8.04 6.76
C MET A 301 15.34 -6.86 6.50
N GLY A 302 16.19 -6.54 7.47
CA GLY A 302 17.22 -5.53 7.32
C GLY A 302 18.25 -5.95 6.29
N GLY A 303 18.69 -5.01 5.44
CA GLY A 303 19.84 -5.24 4.59
C GLY A 303 21.09 -5.41 5.45
N GLY A 304 21.95 -6.38 5.10
CA GLY A 304 23.26 -6.51 5.74
C GLY A 304 24.03 -5.20 5.60
N SER A 305 24.51 -4.67 6.73
CA SER A 305 25.45 -3.54 6.72
C SER A 305 26.80 -4.04 6.20
N GLU A 306 27.06 -3.84 4.91
CA GLU A 306 28.43 -3.72 4.42
C GLU A 306 28.95 -2.29 4.66
#